data_AF-A0A1J5RII2-F1
#
_entry.id   AF-A0A1J5RII2-F1
#
_cell.length_a   1.000
_cell.length_b   1.000
_cell.length_c   1.000
_cell.angle_alpha   90.00
_cell.angle_beta   90.00
_cell.angle_gamma   90.00
#
_symmetry.space_group_name_H-M   'P 1'
#
loop_
_entity.id
_entity.type
_entity.pdbx_description
1 polymer ?
#
loop_
_entity_poly.entity_id
_entity_poly.type
_entity_poly.pdbx_seq_one_letter_code
_entity_poly.pdbx_strand_id
1 'polypeptide(L)'
;MTAEQTAAQEHNRRAIALCAAGEWGQALTALHAALTLDPGNALYYHNLGIALRKLGHGEDAEQLFAVAVQLAPAYAEAWGQLARARMELGRLAEAAEAALRAVDLEPGRPFHYRTLAGVHAFTAGDPYFRAMRDLAAREDGLPPQERLELHFALAKAWEDAGDPRAAFDHLLRGNRLKRQSVAYDEAAEMERFARIERTFTPDLFRRLAGRGDERAAPIFILGMPRSGSTLVEQILGAHPQVAAAGELDSFAHATRTALEGGYPEAVANLGAEGLGAVGEAYLTRAPSESRLGERFFTSRPTDKMPNNFLYAGLIALALPRARIVHTRRDPLDTCLSCFSKLFTEGNEFSWDLGELGRYYQAYARLMEHWRRVLPEGLLLDVTYRDVVDDLEGQARRLLDHCGLDWTPACLEFHRATNPVRTASWGQVRQPITRSRLDRWQAYGDRLDPLRAALGQDSRAV
;
A
#
# COMPACT_ATOMS: atom_id res chain seq x y z
N MET A 1 -2.88 -42.92 4.69
CA MET A 1 -3.07 -41.96 3.60
C MET A 1 -3.31 -42.72 2.31
N THR A 2 -4.33 -42.35 1.55
CA THR A 2 -4.58 -42.91 0.21
C THR A 2 -3.57 -42.35 -0.81
N ALA A 3 -3.45 -42.99 -1.98
CA ALA A 3 -2.61 -42.48 -3.06
C ALA A 3 -3.05 -41.06 -3.51
N GLU A 4 -4.36 -40.81 -3.52
CA GLU A 4 -4.95 -39.50 -3.83
C GLU A 4 -4.59 -38.44 -2.77
N GLN A 5 -4.61 -38.78 -1.47
CA GLN A 5 -4.18 -37.87 -0.41
C GLN A 5 -2.68 -37.51 -0.52
N THR A 6 -1.84 -38.48 -0.86
CA THR A 6 -0.40 -38.24 -1.09
C THR A 6 -0.18 -37.33 -2.29
N ALA A 7 -0.92 -37.54 -3.39
CA ALA A 7 -0.86 -36.69 -4.57
C ALA A 7 -1.36 -35.26 -4.26
N ALA A 8 -2.44 -35.11 -3.49
CA ALA A 8 -2.96 -33.80 -3.08
C ALA A 8 -1.93 -33.01 -2.25
N GLN A 9 -1.24 -33.69 -1.32
CA GLN A 9 -0.17 -33.07 -0.53
C GLN A 9 0.99 -32.61 -1.39
N GLU A 10 1.35 -33.37 -2.43
CA GLU A 10 2.43 -32.99 -3.34
C GLU A 10 2.07 -31.75 -4.16
N HIS A 11 0.85 -31.68 -4.67
CA HIS A 11 0.33 -30.48 -5.31
C HIS A 11 0.38 -29.26 -4.38
N ASN A 12 0.00 -29.43 -3.11
CA ASN A 12 0.08 -28.36 -2.13
C ASN A 12 1.52 -27.94 -1.80
N ARG A 13 2.47 -28.88 -1.66
CA ARG A 13 3.90 -28.56 -1.46
C ARG A 13 4.46 -27.77 -2.64
N ARG A 14 4.13 -28.19 -3.86
CA ARG A 14 4.48 -27.46 -5.08
C ARG A 14 3.88 -26.05 -5.06
N ALA A 15 2.62 -25.90 -4.67
CA ALA A 15 1.98 -24.60 -4.58
C ALA A 15 2.67 -23.67 -3.56
N ILE A 16 3.07 -24.19 -2.39
CA ILE A 16 3.81 -23.42 -1.39
C ILE A 16 5.14 -22.92 -1.96
N ALA A 17 5.88 -23.77 -2.68
CA ALA A 17 7.12 -23.38 -3.34
C ALA A 17 6.88 -22.32 -4.43
N LEU A 18 5.82 -22.46 -5.23
CA LEU A 18 5.43 -21.48 -6.25
C LEU A 18 5.03 -20.14 -5.63
N CYS A 19 4.28 -20.14 -4.52
CA CYS A 19 3.96 -18.93 -3.75
C CYS A 19 5.23 -18.23 -3.24
N ALA A 20 6.20 -19.00 -2.72
CA ALA A 20 7.49 -18.46 -2.27
C ALA A 20 8.31 -17.85 -3.43
N ALA A 21 8.14 -18.37 -4.65
CA ALA A 21 8.73 -17.83 -5.87
C ALA A 21 7.93 -16.67 -6.50
N GLY A 22 6.77 -16.31 -5.95
CA GLY A 22 5.88 -15.29 -6.53
C GLY A 22 5.10 -15.75 -7.77
N GLU A 23 5.14 -17.05 -8.10
CA GLU A 23 4.46 -17.67 -9.24
C GLU A 23 2.98 -17.97 -8.90
N TRP A 24 2.24 -16.93 -8.52
CA TRP A 24 0.91 -17.04 -7.94
C TRP A 24 -0.10 -17.76 -8.84
N GLY A 25 -0.06 -17.53 -10.16
CA GLY A 25 -0.96 -18.18 -11.11
C GLY A 25 -0.75 -19.70 -11.17
N GLN A 26 0.51 -20.14 -11.19
CA GLN A 26 0.83 -21.57 -11.16
C GLN A 26 0.47 -22.19 -9.79
N ALA A 27 0.63 -21.41 -8.71
CA ALA A 27 0.22 -21.84 -7.38
C ALA A 27 -1.29 -22.08 -7.30
N LEU A 28 -2.12 -21.21 -7.92
CA LEU A 28 -3.56 -21.44 -8.02
C LEU A 28 -3.88 -22.77 -8.71
N THR A 29 -3.24 -23.05 -9.86
CA THR A 29 -3.45 -24.31 -10.59
C THR A 29 -3.11 -25.52 -9.72
N ALA A 30 -1.99 -25.47 -9.00
CA ALA A 30 -1.58 -26.56 -8.11
C ALA A 30 -2.54 -26.73 -6.92
N LEU A 31 -3.04 -25.63 -6.34
CA LEU A 31 -4.00 -25.68 -5.22
C LEU A 31 -5.37 -26.19 -5.65
N HIS A 32 -5.84 -25.82 -6.85
CA HIS A 32 -7.05 -26.40 -7.42
C HIS A 32 -6.91 -27.92 -7.61
N ALA A 33 -5.77 -28.39 -8.13
CA ALA A 33 -5.52 -29.82 -8.27
C ALA A 33 -5.51 -30.54 -6.90
N ALA A 34 -4.92 -29.94 -5.87
CA ALA A 34 -4.96 -30.47 -4.51
C ALA A 34 -6.40 -30.58 -3.97
N LEU A 35 -7.22 -29.55 -4.19
CA LEU A 35 -8.64 -29.54 -3.78
C LEU A 35 -9.51 -30.53 -4.56
N THR A 36 -9.22 -30.77 -5.84
CA THR A 36 -9.92 -31.80 -6.62
C THR A 36 -9.72 -33.20 -6.02
N LEU A 37 -8.52 -33.48 -5.50
CA LEU A 37 -8.16 -34.77 -4.93
C LEU A 37 -8.60 -34.92 -3.46
N ASP A 38 -8.66 -33.82 -2.71
CA ASP A 38 -9.05 -33.81 -1.29
C ASP A 38 -9.86 -32.53 -0.94
N PRO A 39 -11.16 -32.50 -1.30
CA PRO A 39 -12.01 -31.32 -1.14
C PRO A 39 -12.39 -31.04 0.32
N GLY A 40 -12.05 -31.91 1.27
CA GLY A 40 -12.32 -31.71 2.70
C GLY A 40 -11.19 -30.99 3.45
N ASN A 41 -10.11 -30.61 2.77
CA ASN A 41 -8.89 -30.17 3.42
C ASN A 41 -8.83 -28.65 3.63
N ALA A 42 -9.06 -28.21 4.87
CA ALA A 42 -9.04 -26.80 5.25
C ALA A 42 -7.72 -26.07 4.88
N LEU A 43 -6.58 -26.77 4.91
CA LEU A 43 -5.28 -26.17 4.59
C LEU A 43 -5.20 -25.72 3.13
N TYR A 44 -5.82 -26.46 2.21
CA TYR A 44 -5.75 -26.15 0.78
C TYR A 44 -6.64 -24.94 0.43
N TYR A 45 -7.83 -24.85 1.05
CA TYR A 45 -8.65 -23.64 0.97
C TYR A 45 -7.93 -22.42 1.53
N HIS A 46 -7.26 -22.57 2.68
CA HIS A 46 -6.45 -21.52 3.27
C HIS A 46 -5.32 -21.05 2.33
N ASN A 47 -4.53 -21.96 1.78
CA ASN A 47 -3.43 -21.61 0.88
C ASN A 47 -3.94 -20.98 -0.42
N LEU A 48 -5.07 -21.46 -0.96
CA LEU A 48 -5.71 -20.88 -2.14
C LEU A 48 -6.20 -19.46 -1.85
N GLY A 49 -6.79 -19.23 -0.67
CA GLY A 49 -7.17 -17.91 -0.20
C GLY A 49 -5.99 -16.94 -0.11
N ILE A 50 -4.82 -17.39 0.39
CA ILE A 50 -3.60 -16.57 0.42
C ILE A 50 -3.17 -16.14 -0.98
N ALA A 51 -3.12 -17.09 -1.93
CA ALA A 51 -2.73 -16.82 -3.30
C ALA A 51 -3.69 -15.84 -3.99
N LEU A 52 -5.00 -16.05 -3.81
CA LEU A 52 -6.04 -15.15 -4.33
C LEU A 52 -5.93 -13.75 -3.73
N ARG A 53 -5.76 -13.62 -2.41
CA ARG A 53 -5.58 -12.31 -1.76
C ARG A 53 -4.35 -11.58 -2.29
N LYS A 54 -3.24 -12.29 -2.52
CA LYS A 54 -2.01 -11.73 -3.13
C LYS A 54 -2.22 -11.27 -4.57
N LEU A 55 -3.11 -11.92 -5.32
CA LEU A 55 -3.56 -11.50 -6.64
C LEU A 55 -4.69 -10.45 -6.62
N GLY A 56 -5.02 -9.90 -5.44
CA GLY A 56 -6.07 -8.89 -5.27
C GLY A 56 -7.51 -9.44 -5.27
N HIS A 57 -7.69 -10.76 -5.27
CA HIS A 57 -8.99 -11.46 -5.15
C HIS A 57 -9.44 -11.56 -3.70
N GLY A 58 -9.67 -10.40 -3.07
CA GLY A 58 -10.02 -10.31 -1.65
C GLY A 58 -11.36 -10.97 -1.30
N GLU A 59 -12.40 -10.76 -2.11
CA GLU A 59 -13.72 -11.37 -1.89
C GLU A 59 -13.66 -12.90 -2.01
N ASP A 60 -13.03 -13.41 -3.06
CA ASP A 60 -12.87 -14.85 -3.27
C ASP A 60 -12.00 -15.46 -2.15
N ALA A 61 -10.94 -14.76 -1.74
CA ALA A 61 -10.09 -15.19 -0.63
C ALA A 61 -10.87 -15.28 0.69
N GLU A 62 -11.73 -14.30 1.00
CA GLU A 62 -12.57 -14.31 2.19
C GLU A 62 -13.49 -15.53 2.23
N GLN A 63 -14.12 -15.86 1.09
CA GLN A 63 -14.96 -17.06 0.97
C GLN A 63 -14.17 -18.34 1.24
N LEU A 64 -12.97 -18.46 0.67
CA LEU A 64 -12.12 -19.64 0.90
C LEU A 64 -11.64 -19.75 2.34
N PHE A 65 -11.27 -18.65 2.98
CA PHE A 65 -10.93 -18.65 4.41
C PHE A 65 -12.14 -19.02 5.28
N ALA A 66 -13.34 -18.55 4.93
CA ALA A 66 -14.58 -18.93 5.60
C ALA A 66 -14.86 -20.44 5.51
N VAL A 67 -14.63 -21.04 4.33
CA VAL A 67 -14.71 -22.50 4.16
C VAL A 67 -13.65 -23.22 5.00
N ALA A 68 -12.41 -22.71 5.01
CA ALA A 68 -11.33 -23.32 5.81
C ALA A 68 -11.66 -23.37 7.31
N VAL A 69 -12.23 -22.29 7.87
CA VAL A 69 -12.63 -22.28 9.30
C VAL A 69 -13.89 -23.09 9.59
N GLN A 70 -14.77 -23.29 8.61
CA GLN A 70 -15.91 -24.21 8.76
C GLN A 70 -15.44 -25.67 8.78
N LEU A 71 -14.51 -26.04 7.91
CA LEU A 71 -13.94 -27.39 7.84
C LEU A 71 -13.06 -27.71 9.05
N ALA A 72 -12.31 -26.72 9.54
CA ALA A 72 -11.44 -26.86 10.71
C ALA A 72 -11.61 -25.66 11.68
N PRO A 73 -12.63 -25.68 12.56
CA PRO A 73 -12.90 -24.56 13.49
C PRO A 73 -11.75 -24.22 14.45
N ALA A 74 -10.85 -25.17 14.72
CA ALA A 74 -9.67 -24.98 15.55
C ALA A 74 -8.42 -24.45 14.79
N TYR A 75 -8.53 -24.18 13.48
CA TYR A 75 -7.40 -23.73 12.67
C TYR A 75 -7.16 -22.22 12.82
N ALA A 76 -6.36 -21.83 13.82
CA ALA A 76 -6.11 -20.43 14.18
C ALA A 76 -5.61 -19.57 13.02
N GLU A 77 -4.68 -20.08 12.21
CA GLU A 77 -4.10 -19.36 11.07
C GLU A 77 -5.15 -19.02 10.00
N ALA A 78 -6.14 -19.89 9.75
CA ALA A 78 -7.25 -19.58 8.85
C ALA A 78 -8.16 -18.47 9.40
N TRP A 79 -8.43 -18.45 10.71
CA TRP A 79 -9.15 -17.36 11.36
C TRP A 79 -8.39 -16.02 11.25
N GLY A 80 -7.07 -16.04 11.45
CA GLY A 80 -6.22 -14.86 11.29
C GLY A 80 -6.26 -14.29 9.88
N GLN A 81 -6.17 -15.14 8.84
CA GLN A 81 -6.29 -14.68 7.45
C GLN A 81 -7.72 -14.24 7.08
N LEU A 82 -8.76 -14.89 7.63
CA LEU A 82 -10.14 -14.47 7.46
C LEU A 82 -10.36 -13.06 8.01
N ALA A 83 -9.84 -12.79 9.22
CA ALA A 83 -9.88 -11.46 9.81
C ALA A 83 -9.21 -10.42 8.91
N ARG A 84 -8.01 -10.71 8.39
CA ARG A 84 -7.30 -9.80 7.47
C ARG A 84 -8.07 -9.54 6.17
N ALA A 85 -8.66 -10.58 5.57
CA ALA A 85 -9.47 -10.42 4.36
C ALA A 85 -10.70 -9.54 4.63
N ARG A 86 -11.40 -9.77 5.75
CA ARG A 86 -12.55 -8.96 6.16
C ARG A 86 -12.17 -7.50 6.47
N MET A 87 -11.01 -7.27 7.07
CA MET A 87 -10.44 -5.92 7.24
C MET A 87 -10.24 -5.24 5.89
N GLU A 88 -9.63 -5.91 4.91
CA GLU A 88 -9.38 -5.34 3.59
C GLU A 88 -10.68 -5.03 2.83
N LEU A 89 -11.77 -5.75 3.13
CA LEU A 89 -13.05 -5.62 2.43
C LEU A 89 -13.99 -4.55 2.99
N GLY A 90 -13.95 -4.22 4.28
CA GLY A 90 -15.16 -3.59 4.84
C GLY A 90 -15.48 -3.87 6.27
N ARG A 91 -15.29 -5.14 6.60
CA ARG A 91 -16.18 -5.87 7.51
C ARG A 91 -15.56 -5.90 8.89
N LEU A 92 -15.39 -4.71 9.48
CA LEU A 92 -14.62 -4.52 10.71
C LEU A 92 -15.14 -5.33 11.90
N ALA A 93 -16.45 -5.40 12.09
CA ALA A 93 -17.05 -6.17 13.18
C ALA A 93 -16.75 -7.68 13.01
N GLU A 94 -17.02 -8.23 11.82
CA GLU A 94 -16.75 -9.64 11.49
C GLU A 94 -15.25 -9.98 11.49
N ALA A 95 -14.40 -8.99 11.20
CA ALA A 95 -12.95 -9.12 11.30
C ALA A 95 -12.47 -9.17 12.76
N ALA A 96 -13.05 -8.37 13.64
CA ALA A 96 -12.76 -8.39 15.07
C ALA A 96 -13.10 -9.74 15.69
N GLU A 97 -14.28 -10.29 15.38
CA GLU A 97 -14.68 -11.64 15.83
C GLU A 97 -13.69 -12.72 15.38
N ALA A 98 -13.31 -12.71 14.10
CA ALA A 98 -12.35 -13.66 13.56
C ALA A 98 -10.94 -13.51 14.18
N ALA A 99 -10.50 -12.28 14.42
CA ALA A 99 -9.19 -12.00 15.04
C ALA A 99 -9.15 -12.47 16.50
N LEU A 100 -10.22 -12.23 17.27
CA LEU A 100 -10.35 -12.73 18.64
C LEU A 100 -10.31 -14.26 18.67
N ARG A 101 -11.02 -14.93 17.75
CA ARG A 101 -11.00 -16.39 17.66
C ARG A 101 -9.60 -16.94 17.35
N ALA A 102 -8.83 -16.28 16.48
CA ALA A 102 -7.45 -16.65 16.20
C ALA A 102 -6.55 -16.54 17.44
N VAL A 103 -6.64 -15.42 18.17
CA VAL A 103 -5.87 -15.19 19.41
C VAL A 103 -6.26 -16.19 20.50
N ASP A 104 -7.55 -16.48 20.67
CA ASP A 104 -8.02 -17.45 21.68
C ASP A 104 -7.59 -18.89 21.36
N LEU A 105 -7.48 -19.26 20.07
CA LEU A 105 -7.01 -20.59 19.67
C LEU A 105 -5.50 -20.74 19.84
N GLU A 106 -4.73 -19.69 19.57
CA GLU A 106 -3.28 -19.74 19.61
C GLU A 106 -2.68 -18.46 20.24
N PRO A 107 -2.79 -18.27 21.57
CA PRO A 107 -2.35 -17.06 22.26
C PRO A 107 -0.83 -16.89 22.31
N GLY A 108 -0.07 -17.85 21.77
CA GLY A 108 1.38 -17.77 21.63
C GLY A 108 1.85 -17.15 20.31
N ARG A 109 0.94 -16.75 19.41
CA ARG A 109 1.26 -16.22 18.07
C ARG A 109 1.08 -14.71 17.96
N PRO A 110 2.17 -13.94 17.99
CA PRO A 110 2.15 -12.50 17.70
C PRO A 110 1.42 -12.07 16.43
N PHE A 111 1.49 -12.86 15.35
CA PHE A 111 0.74 -12.57 14.12
C PHE A 111 -0.77 -12.33 14.35
N HIS A 112 -1.41 -13.13 15.23
CA HIS A 112 -2.84 -12.99 15.53
C HIS A 112 -3.12 -11.70 16.31
N TYR A 113 -2.24 -11.34 17.24
CA TYR A 113 -2.34 -10.08 17.97
C TYR A 113 -2.15 -8.86 17.07
N ARG A 114 -1.24 -8.91 16.08
CA ARG A 114 -1.10 -7.81 15.11
C ARG A 114 -2.36 -7.64 14.28
N THR A 115 -3.00 -8.75 13.91
CA THR A 115 -4.28 -8.71 13.19
C THR A 115 -5.37 -8.11 14.09
N LEU A 116 -5.48 -8.56 15.34
CA LEU A 116 -6.42 -8.01 16.33
C LEU A 116 -6.21 -6.50 16.54
N ALA A 117 -4.96 -6.04 16.64
CA ALA A 117 -4.63 -4.63 16.83
C ALA A 117 -5.11 -3.71 15.69
N GLY A 118 -5.40 -4.26 14.51
CA GLY A 118 -5.99 -3.52 13.40
C GLY A 118 -7.49 -3.25 13.53
N VAL A 119 -8.19 -3.97 14.41
CA VAL A 119 -9.66 -3.97 14.53
C VAL A 119 -10.17 -3.82 15.96
N HIS A 120 -9.27 -3.88 16.94
CA HIS A 120 -9.57 -3.79 18.37
C HIS A 120 -8.78 -2.64 19.00
N ALA A 121 -9.45 -1.81 19.79
CA ALA A 121 -8.83 -0.72 20.53
C ALA A 121 -8.51 -1.21 21.95
N PHE A 122 -7.22 -1.21 22.32
CA PHE A 122 -6.79 -1.73 23.61
C PHE A 122 -6.94 -0.71 24.73
N THR A 123 -7.16 -1.21 25.95
CA THR A 123 -7.07 -0.42 27.18
C THR A 123 -6.02 -1.03 28.11
N ALA A 124 -5.54 -0.28 29.10
CA ALA A 124 -4.52 -0.77 30.03
C ALA A 124 -4.92 -2.05 30.80
N GLY A 125 -6.22 -2.29 30.99
CA GLY A 125 -6.77 -3.48 31.67
C GLY A 125 -7.09 -4.65 30.74
N ASP A 126 -6.84 -4.53 29.43
CA ASP A 126 -7.20 -5.52 28.44
C ASP A 126 -6.37 -6.82 28.60
N PRO A 127 -7.02 -8.00 28.69
CA PRO A 127 -6.32 -9.27 28.87
C PRO A 127 -5.41 -9.62 27.69
N TYR A 128 -5.78 -9.24 26.45
CA TYR A 128 -4.96 -9.47 25.27
C TYR A 128 -3.74 -8.55 25.26
N PHE A 129 -3.88 -7.31 25.74
CA PHE A 129 -2.75 -6.42 25.91
C PHE A 129 -1.77 -6.95 26.96
N ARG A 130 -2.28 -7.43 28.10
CA ARG A 130 -1.45 -8.10 29.11
C ARG A 130 -0.72 -9.32 28.52
N ALA A 131 -1.41 -10.16 27.75
CA ALA A 131 -0.81 -11.34 27.12
C ALA A 131 0.33 -10.97 26.16
N MET A 132 0.18 -9.91 25.35
CA MET A 132 1.27 -9.41 24.51
C MET A 132 2.46 -8.93 25.32
N ARG A 133 2.24 -8.26 26.46
CA ARG A 133 3.33 -7.82 27.35
C ARG A 133 4.05 -9.01 27.99
N ASP A 134 3.31 -10.05 28.37
CA ASP A 134 3.88 -11.29 28.91
C ASP A 134 4.68 -12.06 27.83
N LEU A 135 4.26 -12.01 26.56
CA LEU A 135 5.05 -12.53 25.43
C LEU A 135 6.33 -11.72 25.22
N ALA A 136 6.26 -10.39 25.29
CA ALA A 136 7.43 -9.52 25.09
C ALA A 136 8.49 -9.71 26.18
N ALA A 137 8.09 -10.05 27.40
CA ALA A 137 9.01 -10.37 28.49
C ALA A 137 9.85 -11.64 28.24
N ARG A 138 9.44 -12.49 27.28
CA ARG A 138 10.12 -13.75 26.89
C ARG A 138 10.35 -13.84 25.38
N GLU A 139 10.53 -12.69 24.74
CA GLU A 139 10.59 -12.58 23.28
C GLU A 139 11.80 -13.28 22.65
N ASP A 140 12.86 -13.53 23.42
CA ASP A 140 14.03 -14.29 22.96
C ASP A 140 13.67 -15.73 22.54
N GLY A 141 12.59 -16.29 23.08
CA GLY A 141 12.05 -17.59 22.68
C GLY A 141 11.27 -17.57 21.36
N LEU A 142 11.01 -16.39 20.79
CA LEU A 142 10.22 -16.23 19.58
C LEU A 142 11.13 -16.14 18.33
N PRO A 143 10.67 -16.67 17.18
CA PRO A 143 11.31 -16.40 15.90
C PRO A 143 11.39 -14.89 15.62
N PRO A 144 12.42 -14.39 14.91
CA PRO A 144 12.56 -12.96 14.62
C PRO A 144 11.33 -12.32 13.98
N GLN A 145 10.66 -13.03 13.06
CA GLN A 145 9.43 -12.56 12.42
C GLN A 145 8.29 -12.39 13.42
N GLU A 146 8.14 -13.28 14.40
CA GLU A 146 7.09 -13.18 15.43
C GLU A 146 7.40 -12.04 16.41
N ARG A 147 8.67 -11.80 16.76
CA ARG A 147 9.09 -10.65 17.58
C ARG A 147 8.75 -9.31 16.91
N LEU A 148 9.02 -9.22 15.62
CA LEU A 148 8.64 -8.08 14.80
C LEU A 148 7.12 -7.82 14.88
N GLU A 149 6.31 -8.84 14.60
CA GLU A 149 4.85 -8.76 14.63
C GLU A 149 4.34 -8.31 16.02
N LEU A 150 4.93 -8.87 17.09
CA LEU A 150 4.61 -8.56 18.48
C LEU A 150 4.83 -7.09 18.81
N HIS A 151 5.96 -6.53 18.40
CA HIS A 151 6.28 -5.13 18.68
C HIS A 151 5.39 -4.15 17.93
N PHE A 152 4.98 -4.45 16.69
CA PHE A 152 3.99 -3.63 15.99
C PHE A 152 2.59 -3.71 16.65
N ALA A 153 2.20 -4.88 17.15
CA ALA A 153 0.95 -5.04 17.89
C ALA A 153 0.97 -4.26 19.24
N LEU A 154 2.08 -4.37 19.99
CA LEU A 154 2.29 -3.63 21.24
C LEU A 154 2.36 -2.13 21.04
N ALA A 155 3.01 -1.65 19.98
CA ALA A 155 3.05 -0.24 19.66
C ALA A 155 1.64 0.33 19.52
N LYS A 156 0.77 -0.36 18.78
CA LYS A 156 -0.64 0.02 18.63
C LYS A 156 -1.41 -0.05 19.96
N ALA A 157 -1.19 -1.09 20.76
CA ALA A 157 -1.86 -1.24 22.05
C ALA A 157 -1.47 -0.16 23.07
N TRP A 158 -0.19 0.24 23.12
CA TRP A 158 0.26 1.37 23.94
C TRP A 158 -0.27 2.70 23.44
N GLU A 159 -0.35 2.90 22.11
CA GLU A 159 -0.96 4.10 21.53
C GLU A 159 -2.44 4.21 21.93
N ASP A 160 -3.20 3.12 21.84
CA ASP A 160 -4.62 3.09 22.27
C ASP A 160 -4.78 3.32 23.78
N ALA A 161 -3.86 2.78 24.58
CA ALA A 161 -3.84 2.96 26.03
C ALA A 161 -3.37 4.36 26.49
N GLY A 162 -2.99 5.24 25.55
CA GLY A 162 -2.62 6.63 25.84
C GLY A 162 -1.17 6.84 26.26
N ASP A 163 -0.26 5.89 25.96
CA ASP A 163 1.18 6.04 26.21
C ASP A 163 1.98 6.06 24.89
N PRO A 164 2.11 7.24 24.25
CA PRO A 164 2.82 7.38 22.98
C PRO A 164 4.32 7.11 23.11
N ARG A 165 4.94 7.29 24.29
CA ARG A 165 6.37 7.05 24.47
C ARG A 165 6.65 5.55 24.47
N ALA A 166 5.87 4.76 25.22
CA ALA A 166 5.97 3.31 25.20
C ALA A 166 5.62 2.73 23.82
N ALA A 167 4.60 3.28 23.15
CA ALA A 167 4.25 2.91 21.78
C ALA A 167 5.45 3.06 20.83
N PHE A 168 6.14 4.21 20.88
CA PHE A 168 7.29 4.47 20.03
C PHE A 168 8.50 3.60 20.35
N ASP A 169 8.72 3.25 21.62
CA ASP A 169 9.79 2.31 22.00
C ASP A 169 9.59 0.94 21.36
N HIS A 170 8.34 0.47 21.28
CA HIS A 170 8.01 -0.74 20.54
C HIS A 170 8.16 -0.57 19.03
N LEU A 171 7.80 0.60 18.46
CA LEU A 171 8.07 0.89 17.05
C LEU A 171 9.58 0.82 16.75
N LEU A 172 10.44 1.43 17.56
CA LEU A 172 11.89 1.38 17.37
C LEU A 172 12.43 -0.06 17.36
N ARG A 173 11.95 -0.92 18.27
CA ARG A 173 12.38 -2.33 18.31
C ARG A 173 11.89 -3.11 17.10
N GLY A 174 10.60 -2.99 16.76
CA GLY A 174 10.02 -3.66 15.60
C GLY A 174 10.71 -3.24 14.29
N ASN A 175 10.87 -1.93 14.08
CA ASN A 175 11.55 -1.38 12.90
C ASN A 175 13.02 -1.84 12.81
N ARG A 176 13.75 -1.91 13.93
CA ARG A 176 15.12 -2.46 13.95
C ARG A 176 15.18 -3.91 13.49
N LEU A 177 14.29 -4.76 14.01
CA LEU A 177 14.21 -6.17 13.59
C LEU A 177 13.87 -6.27 12.09
N LYS A 178 12.96 -5.43 11.59
CA LYS A 178 12.62 -5.41 10.16
C LYS A 178 13.79 -4.95 9.30
N ARG A 179 14.49 -3.90 9.71
CA ARG A 179 15.65 -3.36 8.98
C ARG A 179 16.76 -4.40 8.83
N GLN A 180 16.96 -5.24 9.85
CA GLN A 180 17.91 -6.36 9.84
C GLN A 180 17.49 -7.51 8.92
N SER A 181 16.19 -7.62 8.59
CA SER A 181 15.65 -8.68 7.74
C SER A 181 15.60 -8.31 6.25
N VAL A 182 16.02 -7.11 5.87
CA VAL A 182 15.95 -6.61 4.49
C VAL A 182 17.29 -6.05 4.03
N ALA A 183 17.60 -6.22 2.75
CA ALA A 183 18.68 -5.50 2.10
C ALA A 183 18.16 -4.15 1.62
N TYR A 184 18.83 -3.07 2.02
CA TYR A 184 18.52 -1.71 1.57
C TYR A 184 19.83 -0.96 1.37
N ASP A 185 20.05 -0.51 0.14
CA ASP A 185 21.19 0.31 -0.26
C ASP A 185 20.71 1.76 -0.44
N GLU A 186 20.90 2.54 0.62
CA GLU A 186 20.51 3.96 0.63
C GLU A 186 21.22 4.75 -0.47
N ALA A 187 22.52 4.49 -0.70
CA ALA A 187 23.29 5.23 -1.68
C ALA A 187 22.79 4.96 -3.11
N ALA A 188 22.50 3.70 -3.44
CA ALA A 188 21.91 3.34 -4.72
C ALA A 188 20.53 3.98 -4.92
N GLU A 189 19.71 4.05 -3.87
CA GLU A 189 18.40 4.70 -3.94
C GLU A 189 18.53 6.21 -4.13
N MET A 190 19.44 6.89 -3.40
CA MET A 190 19.68 8.32 -3.59
C MET A 190 20.20 8.64 -4.99
N GLU A 191 21.10 7.79 -5.51
CA GLU A 191 21.59 7.93 -6.89
C GLU A 191 20.44 7.75 -7.87
N ARG A 192 19.52 6.79 -7.68
CA ARG A 192 18.34 6.60 -8.53
C ARG A 192 17.52 7.89 -8.66
N PHE A 193 17.24 8.60 -7.57
CA PHE A 193 16.58 9.92 -7.62
C PHE A 193 17.38 10.90 -8.50
N ALA A 194 18.68 11.02 -8.27
CA ALA A 194 19.54 11.92 -9.04
C ALA A 194 19.57 11.56 -10.54
N ARG A 195 19.57 10.27 -10.91
CA ARG A 195 19.53 9.85 -12.32
C ARG A 195 18.23 10.29 -12.99
N ILE A 196 17.10 10.15 -12.30
CA ILE A 196 15.80 10.61 -12.81
C ILE A 196 15.84 12.11 -13.07
N GLU A 197 16.29 12.90 -12.10
CA GLU A 197 16.41 14.37 -12.24
C GLU A 197 17.34 14.77 -13.39
N ARG A 198 18.42 14.01 -13.64
CA ARG A 198 19.35 14.26 -14.75
C ARG A 198 18.76 13.92 -16.12
N THR A 199 17.98 12.84 -16.20
CA THR A 199 17.38 12.39 -17.47
C THR A 199 16.26 13.32 -17.93
N PHE A 200 15.35 13.68 -17.03
CA PHE A 200 14.12 14.39 -17.41
C PHE A 200 14.31 15.91 -17.42
N THR A 201 14.76 16.44 -18.55
CA THR A 201 14.96 17.89 -18.72
C THR A 201 13.81 18.54 -19.49
N PRO A 202 13.63 19.88 -19.40
CA PRO A 202 12.68 20.58 -20.26
C PRO A 202 12.89 20.31 -21.76
N ASP A 203 14.15 20.11 -22.17
CA ASP A 203 14.49 19.79 -23.56
C ASP A 203 13.97 18.41 -23.99
N LEU A 204 14.08 17.41 -23.10
CA LEU A 204 13.51 16.09 -23.33
C LEU A 204 12.00 16.18 -23.58
N PHE A 205 11.28 16.93 -22.75
CA PHE A 205 9.83 17.12 -22.94
C PHE A 205 9.51 17.81 -24.25
N ARG A 206 10.22 18.88 -24.62
CA ARG A 206 10.01 19.55 -25.92
C ARG A 206 10.21 18.61 -27.10
N ARG A 207 11.20 17.71 -27.03
CA ARG A 207 11.52 16.77 -28.11
C ARG A 207 10.50 15.65 -28.24
N LEU A 208 9.93 15.19 -27.12
CA LEU A 208 9.11 13.97 -27.06
C LEU A 208 7.61 14.20 -26.81
N ALA A 209 7.18 15.44 -26.56
CA ALA A 209 5.77 15.76 -26.32
C ALA A 209 4.84 15.29 -27.45
N GLY A 210 3.65 14.81 -27.06
CA GLY A 210 2.59 14.39 -27.99
C GLY A 210 2.87 13.10 -28.77
N ARG A 211 3.87 12.31 -28.36
CA ARG A 211 4.26 11.06 -29.04
C ARG A 211 3.82 9.79 -28.32
N GLY A 212 3.07 9.91 -27.22
CA GLY A 212 2.57 8.80 -26.44
C GLY A 212 1.22 8.28 -26.92
N ASP A 213 0.63 7.40 -26.12
CA ASP A 213 -0.65 6.76 -26.39
C ASP A 213 -1.83 7.56 -25.82
N GLU A 214 -2.80 7.86 -26.67
CA GLU A 214 -3.97 8.70 -26.35
C GLU A 214 -5.28 7.92 -26.16
N ARG A 215 -5.23 6.58 -26.19
CA ARG A 215 -6.43 5.72 -26.11
C ARG A 215 -7.17 5.83 -24.78
N ALA A 216 -6.47 6.19 -23.71
CA ALA A 216 -7.07 6.40 -22.40
C ALA A 216 -6.54 7.68 -21.75
N ALA A 217 -7.25 8.11 -20.71
CA ALA A 217 -6.94 9.34 -20.01
C ALA A 217 -7.02 9.08 -18.49
N PRO A 218 -6.05 8.32 -17.93
CA PRO A 218 -6.04 7.96 -16.51
C PRO A 218 -5.67 9.13 -15.60
N ILE A 219 -6.14 9.08 -14.35
CA ILE A 219 -5.78 10.01 -13.28
C ILE A 219 -4.79 9.30 -12.34
N PHE A 220 -3.51 9.63 -12.45
CA PHE A 220 -2.49 9.10 -11.56
C PHE A 220 -2.51 9.85 -10.23
N ILE A 221 -2.60 9.11 -9.12
CA ILE A 221 -2.60 9.67 -7.77
C ILE A 221 -1.36 9.15 -7.04
N LEU A 222 -0.40 10.05 -6.83
CA LEU A 222 0.94 9.71 -6.37
C LEU A 222 1.41 10.59 -5.20
N GLY A 223 2.58 10.27 -4.65
CA GLY A 223 3.18 10.98 -3.52
C GLY A 223 3.86 10.01 -2.57
N MET A 224 4.35 10.50 -1.43
CA MET A 224 4.86 9.59 -0.40
C MET A 224 3.77 8.62 0.07
N PRO A 225 4.11 7.36 0.36
CA PRO A 225 3.22 6.49 1.12
C PRO A 225 2.71 7.24 2.35
N ARG A 226 1.43 7.05 2.70
CA ARG A 226 0.79 7.66 3.87
C ARG A 226 0.56 9.19 3.79
N SER A 227 0.70 9.81 2.62
CA SER A 227 0.43 11.25 2.42
C SER A 227 -1.04 11.62 2.15
N GLY A 228 -1.94 10.63 2.07
CA GLY A 228 -3.37 10.88 1.83
C GLY A 228 -3.88 10.49 0.43
N SER A 229 -3.05 9.84 -0.40
CA SER A 229 -3.43 9.37 -1.74
C SER A 229 -4.72 8.55 -1.80
N THR A 230 -4.93 7.61 -0.87
CA THR A 230 -6.17 6.81 -0.81
C THR A 230 -7.40 7.68 -0.55
N LEU A 231 -7.30 8.72 0.29
CA LEU A 231 -8.43 9.62 0.56
C LEU A 231 -8.82 10.37 -0.72
N VAL A 232 -7.82 10.92 -1.42
CA VAL A 232 -8.03 11.63 -2.68
C VAL A 232 -8.64 10.72 -3.75
N GLU A 233 -8.19 9.47 -3.86
CA GLU A 233 -8.82 8.49 -4.75
C GLU A 233 -10.27 8.22 -4.38
N GLN A 234 -10.63 8.14 -3.10
CA GLN A 234 -12.03 7.96 -2.71
C GLN A 234 -12.90 9.17 -3.04
N ILE A 235 -12.38 10.39 -2.84
CA ILE A 235 -13.07 11.63 -3.23
C ILE A 235 -13.35 11.63 -4.73
N LEU A 236 -12.34 11.35 -5.55
CA LEU A 236 -12.49 11.25 -7.01
C LEU A 236 -13.39 10.07 -7.40
N GLY A 237 -13.20 8.90 -6.79
CA GLY A 237 -13.94 7.67 -7.08
C GLY A 237 -15.43 7.73 -6.75
N ALA A 238 -15.86 8.68 -5.91
CA ALA A 238 -17.27 8.96 -5.70
C ALA A 238 -17.95 9.64 -6.90
N HIS A 239 -17.18 10.17 -7.85
CA HIS A 239 -17.69 10.75 -9.09
C HIS A 239 -18.17 9.65 -10.06
N PRO A 240 -19.36 9.76 -10.68
CA PRO A 240 -19.95 8.69 -11.50
C PRO A 240 -19.14 8.29 -12.73
N GLN A 241 -18.34 9.21 -13.28
CA GLN A 241 -17.45 8.93 -14.42
C GLN A 241 -16.07 8.39 -14.02
N VAL A 242 -15.73 8.38 -12.73
CA VAL A 242 -14.41 7.94 -12.26
C VAL A 242 -14.49 6.48 -11.84
N ALA A 243 -13.50 5.71 -12.25
CA ALA A 243 -13.33 4.33 -11.81
C ALA A 243 -12.10 4.21 -10.91
N ALA A 244 -12.31 3.89 -9.63
CA ALA A 244 -11.23 3.66 -8.68
C ALA A 244 -10.50 2.35 -9.01
N ALA A 245 -9.27 2.40 -9.50
CA ALA A 245 -8.52 1.19 -9.87
C ALA A 245 -7.61 0.68 -8.74
N GLY A 246 -7.35 1.48 -7.72
CA GLY A 246 -6.46 1.14 -6.62
C GLY A 246 -4.98 1.25 -6.99
N GLU A 247 -4.16 0.49 -6.27
CA GLU A 247 -2.70 0.39 -6.48
C GLU A 247 -2.40 -0.59 -7.63
N LEU A 248 -1.84 -0.09 -8.73
CA LEU A 248 -1.45 -0.90 -9.88
C LEU A 248 0.10 -0.94 -10.01
N ASP A 249 0.68 -2.13 -10.18
CA ASP A 249 2.09 -2.29 -10.62
C ASP A 249 2.22 -2.07 -12.15
N SER A 250 1.09 -1.92 -12.85
CA SER A 250 1.02 -1.82 -14.32
C SER A 250 2.02 -0.85 -14.94
N PHE A 251 2.18 0.36 -14.40
CA PHE A 251 3.09 1.34 -15.00
C PHE A 251 4.57 1.01 -14.75
N ALA A 252 4.90 0.54 -13.55
CA ALA A 252 6.25 0.08 -13.24
C ALA A 252 6.61 -1.17 -14.07
N HIS A 253 5.66 -2.09 -14.26
CA HIS A 253 5.78 -3.24 -15.15
C HIS A 253 6.02 -2.80 -16.60
N ALA A 254 5.18 -1.92 -17.15
CA ALA A 254 5.33 -1.40 -18.51
C ALA A 254 6.69 -0.73 -18.72
N THR A 255 7.18 0.01 -17.72
CA THR A 255 8.52 0.60 -17.75
C THR A 255 9.60 -0.48 -17.82
N ARG A 256 9.50 -1.56 -17.04
CA ARG A 256 10.50 -2.65 -17.04
C ARG A 256 10.49 -3.47 -18.33
N THR A 257 9.33 -3.66 -18.95
CA THR A 257 9.17 -4.57 -20.11
C THR A 257 9.33 -3.88 -21.45
N ALA A 258 8.90 -2.61 -21.58
CA ALA A 258 8.97 -1.87 -22.84
C ALA A 258 10.24 -1.03 -22.98
N LEU A 259 10.96 -0.74 -21.88
CA LEU A 259 12.14 0.13 -21.91
C LEU A 259 13.45 -0.68 -21.95
N GLU A 260 13.87 -1.03 -23.16
CA GLU A 260 15.19 -1.63 -23.38
C GLU A 260 16.31 -0.67 -22.92
N GLY A 261 17.31 -1.20 -22.20
CA GLY A 261 18.39 -0.40 -21.61
C GLY A 261 18.10 0.17 -20.22
N GLY A 262 16.87 0.00 -19.72
CA GLY A 262 16.51 0.28 -18.32
C GLY A 262 16.17 1.75 -18.03
N TYR A 263 15.53 1.94 -16.88
CA TYR A 263 15.06 3.24 -16.42
C TYR A 263 16.06 3.90 -15.45
N PRO A 264 16.30 5.22 -15.51
CA PRO A 264 15.64 6.21 -16.38
C PRO A 264 16.31 6.49 -17.73
N GLU A 265 17.60 6.22 -17.91
CA GLU A 265 18.41 6.80 -18.99
C GLU A 265 17.92 6.46 -20.40
N ALA A 266 17.38 5.26 -20.61
CA ALA A 266 16.89 4.83 -21.92
C ALA A 266 15.73 5.71 -22.45
N VAL A 267 15.00 6.41 -21.57
CA VAL A 267 13.95 7.36 -21.98
C VAL A 267 14.51 8.46 -22.89
N ALA A 268 15.77 8.87 -22.70
CA ALA A 268 16.40 9.89 -23.52
C ALA A 268 16.61 9.46 -24.98
N ASN A 269 16.49 8.17 -25.30
CA ASN A 269 16.69 7.65 -26.65
C ASN A 269 15.38 7.22 -27.33
N LEU A 270 14.23 7.38 -26.66
CA LEU A 270 12.94 6.98 -27.22
C LEU A 270 12.48 7.92 -28.33
N GLY A 271 11.82 7.32 -29.33
CA GLY A 271 10.98 8.01 -30.30
C GLY A 271 9.49 7.80 -30.01
N ALA A 272 8.64 8.04 -31.01
CA ALA A 272 7.20 7.81 -30.88
C ALA A 272 6.84 6.34 -30.70
N GLU A 273 7.50 5.44 -31.43
CA GLU A 273 7.30 4.00 -31.30
C GLU A 273 7.58 3.49 -29.87
N GLY A 274 8.71 3.90 -29.29
CA GLY A 274 9.08 3.50 -27.92
C GLY A 274 8.14 4.04 -26.84
N LEU A 275 7.69 5.29 -26.96
CA LEU A 275 6.69 5.85 -26.03
C LEU A 275 5.32 5.21 -26.21
N GLY A 276 4.92 4.94 -27.46
CA GLY A 276 3.73 4.16 -27.78
C GLY A 276 3.77 2.77 -27.16
N ALA A 277 4.91 2.07 -27.23
CA ALA A 277 5.08 0.74 -26.63
C ALA A 277 4.94 0.76 -25.10
N VAL A 278 5.48 1.78 -24.42
CA VAL A 278 5.29 1.95 -22.96
C VAL A 278 3.82 2.20 -22.63
N GLY A 279 3.16 3.09 -23.38
CA GLY A 279 1.73 3.38 -23.21
C GLY A 279 0.86 2.14 -23.44
N GLU A 280 1.13 1.40 -24.52
CA GLU A 280 0.43 0.16 -24.87
C GLU A 280 0.61 -0.92 -23.81
N ALA A 281 1.83 -1.12 -23.31
CA ALA A 281 2.09 -2.11 -22.26
C ALA A 281 1.29 -1.80 -20.98
N TYR A 282 1.20 -0.51 -20.60
CA TYR A 282 0.36 -0.08 -19.47
C TYR A 282 -1.13 -0.32 -19.76
N LEU A 283 -1.62 0.14 -20.90
CA LEU A 283 -3.04 0.05 -21.27
C LEU A 283 -3.51 -1.38 -21.54
N THR A 284 -2.61 -2.31 -21.85
CA THR A 284 -2.92 -3.74 -21.96
C THR A 284 -3.11 -4.37 -20.58
N ARG A 285 -2.28 -3.99 -19.60
CA ARG A 285 -2.26 -4.62 -18.28
C ARG A 285 -3.27 -4.01 -17.30
N ALA A 286 -3.32 -2.68 -17.21
CA ALA A 286 -4.09 -1.94 -16.22
C ALA A 286 -5.59 -2.31 -16.18
N PRO A 287 -6.30 -2.52 -17.31
CA PRO A 287 -7.71 -2.92 -17.29
C PRO A 287 -7.97 -4.25 -16.57
N SER A 288 -7.07 -5.23 -16.74
CA SER A 288 -7.20 -6.55 -16.13
C SER A 288 -6.79 -6.54 -14.65
N GLU A 289 -5.68 -5.87 -14.31
CA GLU A 289 -5.19 -5.74 -12.94
C GLU A 289 -6.19 -4.98 -12.04
N SER A 290 -6.81 -3.94 -12.60
CA SER A 290 -7.87 -3.15 -11.92
C SER A 290 -9.24 -3.83 -11.91
N ARG A 291 -9.46 -4.87 -12.73
CA ARG A 291 -10.77 -5.50 -13.00
C ARG A 291 -11.82 -4.57 -13.61
N LEU A 292 -11.39 -3.45 -14.18
CA LEU A 292 -12.29 -2.56 -14.89
C LEU A 292 -12.61 -3.08 -16.29
N GLY A 293 -11.72 -3.89 -16.90
CA GLY A 293 -11.90 -4.39 -18.26
C GLY A 293 -12.18 -3.25 -19.23
N GLU A 294 -13.19 -3.37 -20.08
CA GLU A 294 -13.59 -2.31 -21.02
C GLU A 294 -13.96 -0.99 -20.34
N ARG A 295 -14.46 -1.04 -19.09
CA ARG A 295 -14.79 0.17 -18.31
C ARG A 295 -13.56 1.05 -18.08
N PHE A 296 -12.35 0.51 -18.14
CA PHE A 296 -11.11 1.28 -18.05
C PHE A 296 -11.02 2.34 -19.17
N PHE A 297 -11.47 2.01 -20.38
CA PHE A 297 -11.37 2.89 -21.56
C PHE A 297 -12.57 3.82 -21.74
N THR A 298 -13.72 3.46 -21.15
CA THR A 298 -14.97 4.24 -21.25
C THR A 298 -15.24 5.13 -20.03
N SER A 299 -14.32 5.16 -19.06
CA SER A 299 -14.38 5.98 -17.85
C SER A 299 -13.14 6.87 -17.69
N ARG A 300 -13.03 7.54 -16.54
CA ARG A 300 -11.81 8.22 -16.07
C ARG A 300 -11.16 7.35 -14.99
N PRO A 301 -10.37 6.31 -15.36
CA PRO A 301 -9.78 5.42 -14.38
C PRO A 301 -8.73 6.17 -13.57
N THR A 302 -8.68 5.90 -12.27
CA THR A 302 -7.54 6.32 -11.45
C THR A 302 -6.44 5.25 -11.52
N ASP A 303 -5.19 5.63 -11.27
CA ASP A 303 -4.12 4.72 -10.87
C ASP A 303 -3.49 5.33 -9.62
N LYS A 304 -3.83 4.79 -8.46
CA LYS A 304 -3.38 5.28 -7.16
C LYS A 304 -2.23 4.40 -6.69
N MET A 305 -1.04 4.65 -7.21
CA MET A 305 0.21 4.05 -6.73
C MET A 305 1.13 5.16 -6.23
N PRO A 306 1.38 5.28 -4.91
CA PRO A 306 2.22 6.36 -4.35
C PRO A 306 3.55 6.50 -5.09
N ASN A 307 4.24 5.37 -5.30
CA ASN A 307 5.56 5.31 -5.92
C ASN A 307 5.58 5.69 -7.41
N ASN A 308 4.43 5.92 -8.07
CA ASN A 308 4.39 6.48 -9.42
C ASN A 308 5.01 7.88 -9.50
N PHE A 309 5.28 8.55 -8.36
CA PHE A 309 6.07 9.79 -8.35
C PHE A 309 7.44 9.62 -9.00
N LEU A 310 8.01 8.40 -8.99
CA LEU A 310 9.27 8.10 -9.66
C LEU A 310 9.13 8.16 -11.18
N TYR A 311 7.94 7.88 -11.72
CA TYR A 311 7.67 7.74 -13.14
C TYR A 311 6.91 8.94 -13.74
N ALA A 312 6.68 10.01 -12.99
CA ALA A 312 5.82 11.14 -13.41
C ALA A 312 6.21 11.71 -14.79
N GLY A 313 7.52 11.84 -15.06
CA GLY A 313 8.00 12.29 -16.37
C GLY A 313 7.71 11.31 -17.51
N LEU A 314 7.85 9.99 -17.28
CA LEU A 314 7.55 8.99 -18.29
C LEU A 314 6.03 8.84 -18.51
N ILE A 315 5.22 8.95 -17.45
CA ILE A 315 3.76 9.00 -17.53
C ILE A 315 3.33 10.14 -18.45
N ALA A 316 3.88 11.35 -18.24
CA ALA A 316 3.57 12.52 -19.04
C ALA A 316 3.85 12.33 -20.54
N LEU A 317 4.92 11.61 -20.88
CA LEU A 317 5.33 11.36 -22.25
C LEU A 317 4.58 10.20 -22.90
N ALA A 318 4.37 9.11 -22.16
CA ALA A 318 3.76 7.89 -22.68
C ALA A 318 2.23 7.94 -22.71
N LEU A 319 1.59 8.77 -21.88
CA LEU A 319 0.14 8.90 -21.78
C LEU A 319 -0.26 10.39 -21.80
N PRO A 320 -0.30 11.06 -22.97
CA PRO A 320 -0.45 12.52 -23.06
C PRO A 320 -1.78 13.05 -22.50
N ARG A 321 -2.81 12.20 -22.39
CA ARG A 321 -4.12 12.55 -21.83
C ARG A 321 -4.24 12.28 -20.32
N ALA A 322 -3.18 11.79 -19.69
CA ALA A 322 -3.15 11.57 -18.25
C ALA A 322 -3.28 12.89 -17.47
N ARG A 323 -3.74 12.78 -16.24
CA ARG A 323 -3.63 13.83 -15.22
C ARG A 323 -2.92 13.28 -14.01
N ILE A 324 -2.11 14.10 -13.36
CA ILE A 324 -1.37 13.71 -12.17
C ILE A 324 -1.87 14.54 -10.99
N VAL A 325 -2.25 13.84 -9.92
CA VAL A 325 -2.58 14.41 -8.62
C VAL A 325 -1.51 13.96 -7.63
N HIS A 326 -0.76 14.92 -7.12
CA HIS A 326 0.26 14.70 -6.11
C HIS A 326 -0.29 15.03 -4.72
N THR A 327 -0.30 14.02 -3.86
CA THR A 327 -0.78 14.16 -2.48
C THR A 327 0.36 14.44 -1.52
N ARG A 328 0.23 15.53 -0.75
CA ARG A 328 1.23 15.98 0.22
C ARG A 328 0.63 16.04 1.62
N ARG A 329 1.42 15.69 2.62
CA ARG A 329 1.12 15.89 4.04
C ARG A 329 2.38 16.38 4.74
N ASP A 330 2.23 16.89 5.96
CA ASP A 330 3.35 17.28 6.80
C ASP A 330 4.44 16.18 6.81
N PRO A 331 5.73 16.52 6.62
CA PRO A 331 6.80 15.55 6.53
C PRO A 331 6.93 14.64 7.75
N LEU A 332 6.79 15.18 8.97
CA LEU A 332 6.92 14.42 10.20
C LEU A 332 5.73 13.47 10.36
N ASP A 333 4.52 13.94 10.12
CA ASP A 333 3.32 13.08 10.14
C ASP A 333 3.36 11.96 9.09
N THR A 334 3.89 12.27 7.90
CA THR A 334 4.04 11.30 6.80
C THR A 334 5.04 10.22 7.18
N CYS A 335 6.25 10.63 7.57
CA CYS A 335 7.33 9.72 7.95
C CYS A 335 6.96 8.90 9.20
N LEU A 336 6.41 9.52 10.24
CA LEU A 336 5.89 8.79 11.40
C LEU A 336 4.85 7.74 11.00
N SER A 337 3.93 8.08 10.09
CA SER A 337 2.96 7.11 9.61
C SER A 337 3.57 5.98 8.79
N CYS A 338 4.66 6.22 8.05
CA CYS A 338 5.43 5.16 7.38
C CYS A 338 6.11 4.26 8.41
N PHE A 339 6.85 4.85 9.36
CA PHE A 339 7.57 4.17 10.43
C PHE A 339 6.66 3.32 11.33
N SER A 340 5.39 3.74 11.49
CA SER A 340 4.39 3.03 12.29
C SER A 340 3.68 1.91 11.54
N LYS A 341 3.94 1.72 10.24
CA LYS A 341 3.27 0.71 9.43
C LYS A 341 4.23 -0.40 9.03
N LEU A 342 3.88 -1.63 9.41
CA LEU A 342 4.53 -2.82 8.87
C LEU A 342 4.08 -3.07 7.42
N PHE A 343 4.70 -2.39 6.47
CA PHE A 343 4.64 -2.68 5.04
C PHE A 343 5.13 -4.10 4.75
N THR A 344 4.47 -4.74 3.78
CA THR A 344 4.87 -6.09 3.34
C THR A 344 6.08 -6.03 2.42
N GLU A 345 6.10 -5.09 1.45
CA GLU A 345 7.09 -5.00 0.36
C GLU A 345 7.26 -3.53 -0.10
N GLY A 346 8.41 -3.19 -0.71
CA GLY A 346 8.61 -1.99 -1.55
C GLY A 346 8.79 -0.65 -0.83
N ASN A 347 9.04 -0.68 0.48
CA ASN A 347 9.17 0.51 1.34
C ASN A 347 10.34 0.35 2.33
N GLU A 348 11.44 -0.23 1.88
CA GLU A 348 12.58 -0.63 2.70
C GLU A 348 13.27 0.55 3.41
N PHE A 349 13.16 1.76 2.86
CA PHE A 349 13.66 3.00 3.44
C PHE A 349 12.96 3.42 4.75
N SER A 350 11.83 2.79 5.09
CA SER A 350 10.97 3.24 6.20
C SER A 350 11.32 2.67 7.58
N TRP A 351 12.30 1.76 7.65
CA TRP A 351 12.63 1.01 8.88
C TRP A 351 13.68 1.68 9.77
N ASP A 352 14.27 2.79 9.33
CA ASP A 352 15.15 3.64 10.12
C ASP A 352 14.74 5.10 9.95
N LEU A 353 14.69 5.87 11.04
CA LEU A 353 14.23 7.25 11.02
C LEU A 353 15.15 8.17 10.22
N GLY A 354 16.46 7.90 10.23
CA GLY A 354 17.45 8.66 9.48
C GLY A 354 17.38 8.37 7.98
N GLU A 355 17.35 7.09 7.60
CA GLU A 355 17.16 6.65 6.21
C GLU A 355 15.84 7.20 5.65
N LEU A 356 14.75 7.11 6.42
CA LEU A 356 13.43 7.62 6.03
C LEU A 356 13.43 9.14 5.80
N GLY A 357 14.08 9.91 6.68
CA GLY A 357 14.17 11.36 6.52
C GLY A 357 14.96 11.77 5.28
N ARG A 358 16.09 11.09 4.99
CA ARG A 358 16.89 11.36 3.79
C ARG A 358 16.18 10.94 2.51
N TYR A 359 15.46 9.81 2.53
CA TYR A 359 14.58 9.41 1.44
C TYR A 359 13.48 10.46 1.18
N TYR A 360 12.83 10.96 2.23
CA TYR A 360 11.81 12.02 2.09
C TYR A 360 12.41 13.28 1.45
N GLN A 361 13.62 13.69 1.84
CA GLN A 361 14.31 14.83 1.23
C GLN A 361 14.59 14.62 -0.26
N ALA A 362 15.05 13.42 -0.65
CA ALA A 362 15.24 13.08 -2.06
C ALA A 362 13.92 13.08 -2.84
N TYR A 363 12.85 12.53 -2.27
CA TYR A 363 11.50 12.61 -2.82
C TYR A 363 11.01 14.06 -2.98
N ALA A 364 11.18 14.91 -1.96
CA ALA A 364 10.74 16.30 -1.99
C ALA A 364 11.47 17.08 -3.10
N ARG A 365 12.78 16.86 -3.24
CA ARG A 365 13.60 17.44 -4.33
C ARG A 365 13.14 16.95 -5.70
N LEU A 366 12.86 15.66 -5.86
CA LEU A 366 12.34 15.11 -7.11
C LEU A 366 10.97 15.69 -7.47
N MET A 367 10.06 15.86 -6.50
CA MET A 367 8.78 16.51 -6.76
C MET A 367 8.95 17.98 -7.17
N GLU A 368 9.92 18.69 -6.60
CA GLU A 368 10.24 20.06 -7.03
C GLU A 368 10.83 20.10 -8.45
N HIS A 369 11.66 19.12 -8.79
CA HIS A 369 12.09 18.92 -10.16
C HIS A 369 10.89 18.72 -11.10
N TRP A 370 9.93 17.87 -10.74
CA TRP A 370 8.72 17.64 -11.54
C TRP A 370 7.88 18.89 -11.77
N ARG A 371 7.66 19.72 -10.75
CA ARG A 371 6.94 21.00 -10.91
C ARG A 371 7.58 21.92 -11.95
N ARG A 372 8.90 21.87 -12.06
CA ARG A 372 9.67 22.73 -12.96
C ARG A 372 9.74 22.21 -14.40
N VAL A 373 9.70 20.89 -14.61
CA VAL A 373 9.95 20.30 -15.95
C VAL A 373 8.72 19.69 -16.61
N LEU A 374 7.68 19.31 -15.85
CA LEU A 374 6.46 18.75 -16.43
C LEU A 374 5.67 19.82 -17.18
N PRO A 375 4.87 19.43 -18.19
CA PRO A 375 3.94 20.34 -18.86
C PRO A 375 3.01 21.06 -17.88
N GLU A 376 2.74 22.33 -18.15
CA GLU A 376 1.84 23.15 -17.34
C GLU A 376 0.44 22.52 -17.25
N GLY A 377 -0.15 22.55 -16.05
CA GLY A 377 -1.48 21.98 -15.80
C GLY A 377 -1.55 20.44 -15.76
N LEU A 378 -0.43 19.73 -15.92
CA LEU A 378 -0.42 18.26 -15.80
C LEU A 378 -0.48 17.77 -14.33
N LEU A 379 0.24 18.47 -13.45
CA LEU A 379 0.45 18.11 -12.05
C LEU A 379 -0.34 19.05 -11.14
N LEU A 380 -1.19 18.50 -10.27
CA LEU A 380 -1.86 19.24 -9.20
C LEU A 380 -1.35 18.78 -7.83
N ASP A 381 -0.88 19.71 -7.00
CA ASP A 381 -0.59 19.46 -5.60
C ASP A 381 -1.85 19.55 -4.73
N VAL A 382 -2.07 18.54 -3.91
CA VAL A 382 -3.19 18.46 -2.96
C VAL A 382 -2.64 18.18 -1.57
N THR A 383 -2.76 19.16 -0.68
CA THR A 383 -2.30 19.04 0.71
C THR A 383 -3.40 18.43 1.58
N TYR A 384 -3.05 17.40 2.36
CA TYR A 384 -3.98 16.71 3.25
C TYR A 384 -4.69 17.65 4.23
N ARG A 385 -3.97 18.62 4.80
CA ARG A 385 -4.55 19.63 5.70
C ARG A 385 -5.61 20.47 5.01
N ASP A 386 -5.36 20.93 3.79
CA ASP A 386 -6.32 21.72 3.01
C ASP A 386 -7.61 20.90 2.73
N VAL A 387 -7.49 19.59 2.48
CA VAL A 387 -8.66 18.70 2.29
C VAL A 387 -9.44 18.53 3.60
N VAL A 388 -8.76 18.50 4.74
CA VAL A 388 -9.38 18.44 6.07
C VAL A 388 -10.08 19.75 6.43
N ASP A 389 -9.49 20.88 6.06
CA ASP A 389 -9.98 22.22 6.41
C ASP A 389 -11.10 22.68 5.45
N ASP A 390 -11.06 22.29 4.18
CA ASP A 390 -12.04 22.66 3.15
C ASP A 390 -12.23 21.53 2.12
N LEU A 391 -13.02 20.52 2.49
CA LEU A 391 -13.28 19.37 1.61
C LEU A 391 -13.94 19.78 0.30
N GLU A 392 -14.93 20.67 0.33
CA GLU A 392 -15.67 21.05 -0.88
C GLU A 392 -14.79 21.82 -1.86
N GLY A 393 -14.05 22.83 -1.38
CA GLY A 393 -13.15 23.59 -2.24
C GLY A 393 -12.06 22.71 -2.85
N GLN A 394 -11.47 21.79 -2.07
CA GLN A 394 -10.49 20.86 -2.61
C GLN A 394 -11.09 19.84 -3.59
N ALA A 395 -12.31 19.34 -3.34
CA ALA A 395 -13.00 18.44 -4.26
C ALA A 395 -13.29 19.12 -5.61
N ARG A 396 -13.73 20.39 -5.59
CA ARG A 396 -13.92 21.19 -6.82
C ARG A 396 -12.61 21.34 -7.60
N ARG A 397 -11.53 21.75 -6.93
CA ARG A 397 -10.19 21.89 -7.54
C ARG A 397 -9.69 20.58 -8.18
N LEU A 398 -9.92 19.45 -7.51
CA LEU A 398 -9.59 18.12 -8.01
C LEU A 398 -10.36 17.77 -9.29
N LEU A 399 -11.67 18.00 -9.30
CA LEU A 399 -12.54 17.72 -10.44
C LEU A 399 -12.19 18.62 -11.63
N ASP A 400 -11.99 19.92 -11.39
CA ASP A 400 -11.61 20.90 -12.41
C ASP A 400 -10.28 20.50 -13.10
N HIS A 401 -9.25 20.14 -12.32
CA HIS A 401 -7.97 19.64 -12.84
C HIS A 401 -8.14 18.37 -13.70
N CYS A 402 -9.07 17.52 -13.31
CA CYS A 402 -9.38 16.29 -14.01
C CYS A 402 -10.37 16.49 -15.18
N GLY A 403 -10.86 17.70 -15.42
CA GLY A 403 -11.88 17.98 -16.44
C GLY A 403 -13.20 17.26 -16.19
N LEU A 404 -13.62 17.18 -14.93
CA LEU A 404 -14.84 16.52 -14.47
C LEU A 404 -15.84 17.55 -13.94
N ASP A 405 -17.13 17.31 -14.14
CA ASP A 405 -18.19 18.16 -13.61
C ASP A 405 -18.32 18.03 -12.08
N TRP A 406 -18.86 19.06 -11.43
CA TRP A 406 -19.13 19.01 -10.00
C TRP A 406 -20.20 17.97 -9.65
N THR A 407 -19.95 17.20 -8.58
CA THR A 407 -20.96 16.33 -7.96
C THR A 407 -20.87 16.37 -6.43
N PRO A 408 -22.01 16.46 -5.70
CA PRO A 408 -21.99 16.41 -4.24
C PRO A 408 -21.54 15.05 -3.69
N ALA A 409 -21.55 13.99 -4.50
CA ALA A 409 -21.11 12.65 -4.07
C ALA A 409 -19.66 12.63 -3.54
N CYS A 410 -18.80 13.52 -4.04
CA CYS A 410 -17.42 13.68 -3.57
C CYS A 410 -17.32 14.07 -2.09
N LEU A 411 -18.33 14.73 -1.52
CA LEU A 411 -18.38 15.08 -0.09
C LEU A 411 -18.77 13.88 0.78
N GLU A 412 -19.49 12.92 0.19
CA GLU A 412 -19.95 11.70 0.84
C GLU A 412 -19.10 10.48 0.44
N PHE A 413 -17.83 10.70 0.08
CA PHE A 413 -16.91 9.65 -0.41
C PHE A 413 -16.83 8.40 0.49
N HIS A 414 -16.99 8.57 1.81
CA HIS A 414 -16.97 7.48 2.79
C HIS A 414 -18.12 6.47 2.61
N ARG A 415 -19.19 6.88 1.91
CA ARG A 415 -20.34 6.02 1.55
C ARG A 415 -20.15 5.31 0.21
N ALA A 416 -19.14 5.67 -0.59
CA ALA A 416 -18.89 5.04 -1.88
C ALA A 416 -18.61 3.54 -1.69
N THR A 417 -19.15 2.68 -2.54
CA THR A 417 -18.98 1.22 -2.43
C THR A 417 -17.72 0.70 -3.11
N ASN A 418 -16.90 1.58 -3.70
CA ASN A 418 -15.68 1.20 -4.42
C ASN A 418 -14.70 0.40 -3.54
N PRO A 419 -14.06 -0.66 -4.07
CA PRO A 419 -13.03 -1.38 -3.34
C PRO A 419 -11.88 -0.46 -2.91
N VAL A 420 -11.33 -0.66 -1.70
CA VAL A 420 -10.16 0.09 -1.21
C VAL A 420 -9.04 -0.87 -0.83
N ARG A 421 -8.16 -1.18 -1.77
CA ARG A 421 -7.11 -2.20 -1.59
C ARG A 421 -5.80 -1.60 -1.07
N THR A 422 -5.84 -0.92 0.07
CA THR A 422 -4.67 -0.20 0.58
C THR A 422 -4.51 -0.36 2.09
N ALA A 423 -3.29 -0.15 2.59
CA ALA A 423 -2.99 -0.09 4.02
C ALA A 423 -3.77 1.00 4.80
N SER A 424 -4.45 1.91 4.09
CA SER A 424 -5.31 2.97 4.65
C SER A 424 -6.81 2.63 4.62
N TRP A 425 -7.23 1.41 4.32
CA TRP A 425 -8.65 1.05 4.10
C TRP A 425 -9.61 1.60 5.18
N GLY A 426 -9.39 1.29 6.46
CA GLY A 426 -10.30 1.70 7.55
C GLY A 426 -10.36 3.21 7.77
N GLN A 427 -9.41 3.93 7.16
CA GLN A 427 -9.27 5.36 7.32
C GLN A 427 -10.18 6.18 6.40
N VAL A 428 -10.49 5.65 5.23
CA VAL A 428 -11.23 6.37 4.18
C VAL A 428 -12.71 5.98 4.15
N ARG A 429 -13.12 5.04 5.01
CA ARG A 429 -14.50 4.63 5.25
C ARG A 429 -15.15 5.37 6.43
N GLN A 430 -14.48 6.42 6.90
CA GLN A 430 -14.96 7.31 7.96
C GLN A 430 -14.99 8.74 7.42
N PRO A 431 -15.83 9.62 7.99
CA PRO A 431 -15.75 11.05 7.72
C PRO A 431 -14.34 11.60 7.98
N ILE A 432 -13.99 12.69 7.30
CA ILE A 432 -12.70 13.34 7.51
C ILE A 432 -12.62 13.86 8.95
N THR A 433 -11.48 13.62 9.60
CA THR A 433 -11.24 14.06 10.99
C THR A 433 -9.89 14.74 11.10
N ARG A 434 -9.79 15.69 12.06
CA ARG A 434 -8.55 16.39 12.39
C ARG A 434 -7.58 15.57 13.23
N SER A 435 -8.01 14.42 13.77
CA SER A 435 -7.26 13.57 14.71
C SER A 435 -5.91 13.04 14.20
N ARG A 436 -5.62 13.29 12.92
CA ARG A 436 -4.41 12.84 12.25
C ARG A 436 -3.45 13.95 11.90
N LEU A 437 -3.85 15.20 12.11
CA LEU A 437 -2.92 16.30 11.98
C LEU A 437 -2.08 16.36 13.25
N ASP A 438 -0.80 16.63 13.07
CA ASP A 438 0.12 16.97 14.15
C ASP A 438 0.34 15.83 15.17
N ARG A 439 0.13 14.57 14.75
CA ARG A 439 0.34 13.38 15.59
C ARG A 439 1.79 13.26 16.05
N TRP A 440 2.72 13.74 15.24
CA TRP A 440 4.14 13.77 15.58
C TRP A 440 4.44 14.49 16.90
N GLN A 441 3.61 15.44 17.33
CA GLN A 441 3.83 16.21 18.57
C GLN A 441 3.88 15.32 19.81
N ALA A 442 3.08 14.25 19.84
CA ALA A 442 3.01 13.33 20.98
C ALA A 442 4.32 12.55 21.21
N TYR A 443 5.20 12.49 20.21
CA TYR A 443 6.42 11.69 20.23
C TYR A 443 7.68 12.50 20.60
N GLY A 444 7.59 13.83 20.64
CA GLY A 444 8.63 14.72 21.17
C GLY A 444 10.05 14.45 20.62
N ASP A 445 10.99 14.29 21.54
CA ASP A 445 12.43 14.05 21.32
C ASP A 445 12.74 12.72 20.62
N ARG A 446 11.81 11.76 20.64
CA ARG A 446 12.02 10.48 19.94
C ARG A 446 12.05 10.61 18.41
N LEU A 447 11.58 11.74 17.87
CA LEU A 447 11.66 12.05 16.44
C LEU A 447 12.92 12.85 16.05
N ASP A 448 13.82 13.15 16.98
CA ASP A 448 15.04 13.91 16.69
C ASP A 448 15.88 13.33 15.55
N PRO A 449 16.09 12.00 15.43
CA PRO A 449 16.80 11.44 14.27
C PRO A 449 16.14 11.77 12.93
N LEU A 450 14.80 11.75 12.90
CA LEU A 450 14.02 12.09 11.71
C LEU A 450 14.09 13.60 11.42
N ARG A 451 13.93 14.46 12.44
CA ARG A 451 14.05 15.92 12.28
C ARG A 451 15.41 16.31 11.70
N ALA A 452 16.48 15.76 12.27
CA ALA A 452 17.84 15.97 11.80
C ALA A 452 18.01 15.53 10.33
N ALA A 453 17.51 14.35 9.97
CA ALA A 453 17.55 13.85 8.59
C ALA A 453 16.68 14.65 7.61
N LEU A 454 15.58 15.25 8.08
CA LEU A 454 14.76 16.18 7.33
C LEU A 454 15.37 17.59 7.25
N GLY A 455 16.53 17.85 7.87
CA GLY A 455 17.12 19.20 7.92
C GLY A 455 16.30 20.20 8.76
N GLN A 456 15.45 19.71 9.66
CA GLN A 456 14.73 20.52 10.63
C GLN A 456 15.57 20.59 11.92
N ASP A 457 16.11 21.76 12.23
CA ASP A 457 16.96 21.95 13.41
C ASP A 457 16.19 21.61 14.70
N SER A 458 16.78 20.80 15.58
CA SER A 458 16.17 20.35 16.84
C SER A 458 16.07 21.44 17.92
N ARG A 459 16.37 22.70 17.58
CA ARG A 459 16.46 23.84 18.51
C ARG A 459 15.43 24.95 18.30
N ALA A 460 14.36 24.67 17.57
CA ALA A 460 13.26 25.62 17.40
C ALA A 460 11.90 24.96 17.69
N VAL A 461 11.70 24.53 18.94
CA VAL A 461 10.37 24.41 19.57
C VAL A 461 10.48 24.91 21.00
#